data_AF-A0A2V8GRU3-F1
#
_entry.id   AF-A0A2V8GRU3-F1
#
_cell.length_a   1.000
_cell.length_b   1.000
_cell.length_c   1.000
_cell.angle_alpha   90.00
_cell.angle_beta   90.00
_cell.angle_gamma   90.00
#
_symmetry.space_group_name_H-M   'P 1'
#
loop_
_entity.id
_entity.type
_entity.pdbx_description
1 polymer ?
#
loop_
_entity_poly.entity_id
_entity_poly.type
_entity_poly.pdbx_seq_one_letter_code
_entity_poly.pdbx_strand_id
1 'polypeptide(L)'
;MLRHRRGRHQPQRRRDARRGARRSGRRGRRRRNQVSDAFSRTRDAARRCDGVVCRRVAVRPADAYGAVARRALRDARPGAEAADFLEAIGVPAFKTGSGELTNLPLQRHIARKHKPMIVSTGMSTPEEIDRTVQTVRAEGAPFALMHCTSTYPTPYEHVQLGYISRLQERYRVPVGLSDHTLGSYMAFAAAATGANLFEKHVTVSRSLPGPDQQGSMEPAELRELVQGIRAIEKANGATKTIQPGEQDVRNMAHHSVVSIREIAAGATIAAGDVWAKRPGTGIPARQLDEVIGRVAKRSIPADRLIRWEDLEPAL
;
A
#
# COMPACT_ATOMS: atom_id res chain seq x y z
N MET A 1 -6.26 73.44 -19.08
CA MET A 1 -5.46 73.51 -17.84
C MET A 1 -4.97 72.11 -17.50
N LEU A 2 -3.72 71.80 -17.86
CA LEU A 2 -2.56 71.53 -16.96
C LEU A 2 -2.47 70.05 -16.53
N ARG A 3 -1.70 69.18 -17.22
CA ARG A 3 -0.23 68.94 -17.23
C ARG A 3 0.32 68.17 -16.00
N HIS A 4 0.88 66.99 -16.31
CA HIS A 4 2.09 66.31 -15.79
C HIS A 4 2.56 66.48 -14.33
N ARG A 5 3.00 65.36 -13.73
CA ARG A 5 4.40 65.19 -13.26
C ARG A 5 4.83 63.71 -13.13
N ARG A 6 5.98 63.40 -13.74
CA ARG A 6 6.82 62.22 -13.52
C ARG A 6 7.66 62.43 -12.24
N GLY A 7 8.02 61.36 -11.54
CA GLY A 7 9.08 61.34 -10.52
C GLY A 7 9.95 60.09 -10.65
N ARG A 8 11.26 60.28 -10.86
CA ARG A 8 12.31 59.25 -10.90
C ARG A 8 12.98 59.12 -9.52
N HIS A 9 13.35 57.87 -9.17
CA HIS A 9 14.45 57.37 -8.34
C HIS A 9 14.72 57.86 -6.90
N GLN A 10 14.83 56.89 -5.97
CA GLN A 10 16.00 56.74 -5.09
C GLN A 10 16.37 55.25 -4.82
N PRO A 11 17.67 54.87 -4.84
CA PRO A 11 18.15 53.50 -4.64
C PRO A 11 18.79 53.32 -3.25
N GLN A 12 18.03 52.83 -2.27
CA GLN A 12 18.59 52.53 -0.93
C GLN A 12 18.19 51.17 -0.33
N ARG A 13 17.48 50.31 -1.08
CA ARG A 13 17.08 48.96 -0.62
C ARG A 13 17.88 47.80 -1.24
N ARG A 14 19.12 48.05 -1.70
CA ARG A 14 19.99 47.00 -2.27
C ARG A 14 21.30 46.73 -1.50
N ARG A 15 21.60 47.50 -0.44
CA ARG A 15 22.80 47.27 0.38
C ARG A 15 22.57 46.42 1.64
N ASP A 16 21.35 46.35 2.17
CA ASP A 16 21.06 45.51 3.34
C ASP A 16 20.82 44.02 3.03
N ALA A 17 20.45 43.69 1.79
CA ALA A 17 20.26 42.28 1.38
C ALA A 17 21.57 41.49 1.24
N ARG A 18 22.73 42.16 1.14
CA ARG A 18 24.04 41.48 0.98
C ARG A 18 24.75 41.17 2.30
N ARG A 19 24.39 41.83 3.42
CA ARG A 19 24.99 41.54 4.74
C ARG A 19 24.27 40.41 5.50
N GLY A 20 22.98 40.15 5.23
CA GLY A 20 22.25 39.01 5.79
C GLY A 20 22.65 37.64 5.23
N ALA A 21 23.17 37.59 3.99
CA ALA A 21 23.49 36.34 3.29
C ALA A 21 24.76 35.62 3.81
N ARG A 22 25.64 36.30 4.57
CA ARG A 22 26.86 35.67 5.11
C ARG A 22 26.63 34.96 6.46
N ARG A 23 25.57 35.30 7.20
CA ARG A 23 25.18 34.59 8.45
C ARG A 23 24.25 33.38 8.19
N SER A 24 23.55 33.33 7.06
CA SER A 24 22.67 32.21 6.68
C SER A 24 23.41 31.00 6.08
N GLY A 25 24.63 31.19 5.57
CA GLY A 25 25.44 30.11 4.97
C GLY A 25 25.82 28.97 5.93
N ARG A 26 25.99 29.25 7.24
CA ARG A 26 26.27 28.22 8.26
C ARG A 26 25.02 27.44 8.69
N ARG A 27 23.83 28.06 8.70
CA ARG A 27 22.55 27.36 8.96
C ARG A 27 22.07 26.55 7.75
N GLY A 28 22.33 27.02 6.52
CA GLY A 28 22.06 26.29 5.28
C GLY A 28 22.93 25.04 5.09
N ARG A 29 24.21 25.09 5.48
CA ARG A 29 25.08 23.89 5.50
C ARG A 29 24.66 22.87 6.57
N ARG A 30 24.24 23.29 7.78
CA ARG A 30 23.70 22.37 8.79
C ARG A 30 22.38 21.71 8.36
N ARG A 31 21.48 22.42 7.68
CA ARG A 31 20.23 21.83 7.14
C ARG A 31 20.48 20.91 5.95
N ARG A 32 21.42 21.22 5.04
CA ARG A 32 21.83 20.30 3.96
C ARG A 32 22.48 19.02 4.50
N ASN A 33 23.32 19.13 5.54
CA ASN A 33 23.90 17.95 6.17
C ASN A 33 22.86 17.10 6.90
N GLN A 34 21.85 17.70 7.55
CA GLN A 34 20.75 16.94 8.17
C GLN A 34 19.82 16.25 7.16
N VAL A 35 19.56 16.86 6.00
CA VAL A 35 18.81 16.22 4.90
C VAL A 35 19.63 15.11 4.25
N SER A 36 20.94 15.32 4.05
CA SER A 36 21.87 14.30 3.57
C SER A 36 21.99 13.13 4.56
N ASP A 37 21.99 13.39 5.87
CA ASP A 37 22.05 12.38 6.93
C ASP A 37 20.73 11.61 7.11
N ALA A 38 19.58 12.25 6.83
CA ALA A 38 18.28 11.57 6.81
C ALA A 38 18.10 10.70 5.54
N PHE A 39 18.68 11.12 4.41
CA PHE A 39 18.73 10.35 3.15
C PHE A 39 19.77 9.23 3.16
N SER A 40 20.88 9.38 3.91
CA SER A 40 21.89 8.33 4.06
C SER A 40 21.44 7.24 5.04
N ARG A 41 20.76 7.60 6.14
CA ARG A 41 20.18 6.63 7.08
C ARG A 41 19.05 5.79 6.48
N THR A 42 18.33 6.32 5.49
CA THR A 42 17.36 5.54 4.68
C THR A 42 18.03 4.69 3.61
N ARG A 43 19.24 5.04 3.15
CA ARG A 43 20.10 4.17 2.30
C ARG A 43 20.70 2.99 3.06
N ASP A 44 21.07 3.15 4.33
CA ASP A 44 21.67 2.06 5.12
C ASP A 44 20.65 1.01 5.56
N ALA A 45 19.39 1.41 5.80
CA ALA A 45 18.27 0.47 5.96
C ALA A 45 17.98 -0.35 4.69
N ALA A 46 18.38 0.14 3.52
CA ALA A 46 18.16 -0.53 2.22
C ALA A 46 19.23 -1.58 1.87
N ARG A 47 20.31 -1.72 2.65
CA ARG A 47 21.41 -2.67 2.40
C ARG A 47 21.28 -4.01 3.15
N ARG A 48 20.35 -4.15 4.11
CA ARG A 48 20.27 -5.32 5.00
C ARG A 48 18.98 -6.14 4.82
N CYS A 49 18.64 -6.50 3.59
CA CYS A 49 17.57 -7.47 3.33
C CYS A 49 17.99 -8.40 2.21
N ASP A 50 18.76 -9.43 2.56
CA ASP A 50 18.95 -10.60 1.71
C ASP A 50 17.61 -11.33 1.59
N GLY A 51 17.08 -11.37 0.37
CA GLY A 51 16.11 -12.38 -0.07
C GLY A 51 14.68 -12.34 0.49
N VAL A 52 13.91 -11.25 0.33
CA VAL A 52 12.43 -11.31 0.30
C VAL A 52 11.85 -10.17 -0.57
N VAL A 53 11.08 -10.57 -1.59
CA VAL A 53 10.05 -9.84 -2.37
C VAL A 53 10.11 -8.29 -2.39
N CYS A 54 10.42 -7.73 -3.56
CA CYS A 54 10.32 -6.31 -3.91
C CYS A 54 9.02 -5.64 -3.41
N ARG A 55 9.06 -4.88 -2.32
CA ARG A 55 8.03 -3.90 -1.92
C ARG A 55 8.68 -2.58 -1.49
N ARG A 56 9.04 -1.77 -2.48
CA ARG A 56 9.58 -0.41 -2.30
C ARG A 56 8.47 0.61 -2.58
N VAL A 57 8.24 1.52 -1.64
CA VAL A 57 7.53 2.79 -1.91
C VAL A 57 8.50 3.66 -2.69
N ALA A 58 8.22 3.92 -3.97
CA ALA A 58 9.06 4.78 -4.79
C ALA A 58 8.62 6.24 -4.55
N VAL A 59 9.41 6.97 -3.78
CA VAL A 59 9.24 8.41 -3.59
C VAL A 59 9.95 9.13 -4.73
N ARG A 60 9.20 9.81 -5.61
CA ARG A 60 9.77 10.58 -6.73
C ARG A 60 9.85 12.06 -6.38
N PRO A 61 11.04 12.69 -6.44
CA PRO A 61 11.12 14.12 -6.68
C PRO A 61 10.62 14.40 -8.10
N ALA A 62 9.74 15.40 -8.26
CA ALA A 62 9.13 15.78 -9.54
C ALA A 62 10.12 16.16 -10.67
N ASP A 63 11.42 16.30 -10.36
CA ASP A 63 12.38 17.01 -11.21
C ASP A 63 13.31 16.11 -12.05
N ALA A 64 13.30 14.78 -11.88
CA ALA A 64 14.28 13.92 -12.56
C ALA A 64 14.10 13.84 -14.09
N TYR A 65 12.87 14.01 -14.60
CA TYR A 65 12.60 14.10 -16.04
C TYR A 65 12.76 15.54 -16.58
N GLY A 66 12.46 16.56 -15.78
CA GLY A 66 12.34 17.95 -16.24
C GLY A 66 13.66 18.70 -16.49
N ALA A 67 14.78 18.23 -15.95
CA ALA A 67 16.09 18.84 -16.19
C ALA A 67 16.80 18.28 -17.45
N VAL A 68 16.55 17.02 -17.80
CA VAL A 68 17.24 16.31 -18.91
C VAL A 68 16.58 16.60 -20.26
N ALA A 69 15.27 16.80 -20.30
CA ALA A 69 14.51 17.05 -21.54
C ALA A 69 14.86 18.37 -22.26
N ARG A 70 15.58 19.30 -21.62
CA ARG A 70 15.88 20.62 -22.19
C ARG A 70 17.19 20.71 -23.00
N ARG A 71 18.01 19.64 -23.08
CA ARG A 71 19.33 19.71 -23.71
C ARG A 71 19.53 18.83 -24.97
N ALA A 72 18.58 17.96 -25.32
CA ALA A 72 18.71 17.07 -26.48
C ALA A 72 17.66 17.40 -27.55
N LEU A 73 17.92 18.43 -28.36
CA LEU A 73 17.10 18.76 -29.54
C LEU A 73 17.96 19.26 -30.70
N ARG A 74 18.40 18.31 -31.52
CA ARG A 74 18.28 18.27 -32.99
C ARG A 74 18.75 16.87 -33.42
N ASP A 75 17.83 16.12 -34.02
CA ASP A 75 17.96 14.75 -34.58
C ASP A 75 17.92 13.54 -33.61
N ALA A 76 17.29 13.74 -32.45
CA ALA A 76 17.16 12.75 -31.39
C ALA A 76 15.74 12.17 -31.22
N ARG A 77 15.56 10.87 -30.94
CA ARG A 77 14.29 10.31 -30.42
C ARG A 77 14.23 10.54 -28.91
N PRO A 78 13.50 11.56 -28.40
CA PRO A 78 13.73 12.08 -27.05
C PRO A 78 13.52 11.02 -25.93
N GLY A 79 12.61 10.07 -26.13
CA GLY A 79 12.36 8.99 -25.17
C GLY A 79 13.39 7.85 -25.21
N ALA A 80 13.86 7.47 -26.41
CA ALA A 80 14.83 6.38 -26.55
C ALA A 80 16.21 6.78 -26.03
N GLU A 81 16.64 8.01 -26.35
CA GLU A 81 17.90 8.55 -25.85
C GLU A 81 17.90 8.77 -24.34
N ALA A 82 16.76 9.21 -23.78
CA ALA A 82 16.60 9.27 -22.33
C ALA A 82 16.74 7.87 -21.71
N ALA A 83 16.16 6.84 -22.32
CA ALA A 83 16.31 5.46 -21.85
C ALA A 83 17.77 4.96 -21.94
N ASP A 84 18.48 5.29 -23.02
CA ASP A 84 19.90 4.94 -23.20
C ASP A 84 20.79 5.65 -22.17
N PHE A 85 20.54 6.93 -21.93
CA PHE A 85 21.24 7.68 -20.89
C PHE A 85 21.00 7.10 -19.49
N LEU A 86 19.73 6.79 -19.16
CA LEU A 86 19.37 6.17 -17.88
C LEU A 86 20.05 4.79 -17.72
N GLU A 87 20.16 4.01 -18.81
CA GLU A 87 20.91 2.76 -18.80
C GLU A 87 22.39 2.98 -18.49
N ALA A 88 23.02 3.96 -19.16
CA ALA A 88 24.43 4.27 -19.01
C ALA A 88 24.78 4.71 -17.58
N ILE A 89 23.90 5.43 -16.88
CA ILE A 89 24.09 5.78 -15.46
C ILE A 89 23.69 4.65 -14.51
N GLY A 90 23.32 3.48 -15.01
CA GLY A 90 23.11 2.28 -14.23
C GLY A 90 21.81 2.25 -13.44
N VAL A 91 20.72 2.85 -13.94
CA VAL A 91 19.42 2.74 -13.22
C VAL A 91 19.02 1.27 -13.06
N PRO A 92 18.42 0.90 -11.91
CA PRO A 92 18.04 -0.48 -11.63
C PRO A 92 16.72 -0.90 -12.30
N ALA A 93 15.91 0.05 -12.74
CA ALA A 93 14.62 -0.17 -13.36
C ALA A 93 14.19 1.06 -14.19
N PHE A 94 13.28 0.84 -15.13
CA PHE A 94 12.67 1.90 -15.94
C PHE A 94 11.20 2.09 -15.55
N LYS A 95 10.73 3.34 -15.60
CA LYS A 95 9.31 3.68 -15.45
C LYS A 95 8.86 4.46 -16.67
N THR A 96 7.78 4.01 -17.31
CA THR A 96 7.07 4.76 -18.36
C THR A 96 5.79 5.35 -17.79
N GLY A 97 5.49 6.61 -18.12
CA GLY A 97 4.22 7.24 -17.75
C GLY A 97 3.06 6.66 -18.57
N SER A 98 1.84 7.01 -18.17
CA SER A 98 0.63 6.60 -18.89
C SER A 98 0.62 7.11 -20.34
N GLY A 99 1.19 8.30 -20.59
CA GLY A 99 1.29 8.88 -21.94
C GLY A 99 2.18 8.10 -22.90
N GLU A 100 3.10 7.27 -22.38
CA GLU A 100 4.00 6.45 -23.19
C GLU A 100 3.51 5.00 -23.35
N LEU A 101 2.35 4.62 -22.81
CA LEU A 101 1.87 3.23 -22.85
C LEU A 101 1.82 2.72 -24.30
N THR A 102 1.12 3.44 -25.18
CA THR A 102 0.91 3.04 -26.57
C THR A 102 2.12 3.27 -27.48
N ASN A 103 3.20 3.86 -26.96
CA ASN A 103 4.46 4.04 -27.70
C ASN A 103 5.24 2.71 -27.74
N LEU A 104 4.72 1.73 -28.48
CA LEU A 104 5.29 0.38 -28.58
C LEU A 104 6.77 0.37 -29.02
N PRO A 105 7.24 1.23 -29.95
CA PRO A 105 8.67 1.31 -30.27
C PRO A 105 9.53 1.66 -29.05
N LEU A 106 9.10 2.61 -28.20
CA LEU A 106 9.81 2.96 -26.97
C LEU A 106 9.74 1.83 -25.94
N GLN A 107 8.57 1.21 -25.76
CA GLN A 107 8.40 0.08 -24.83
C GLN A 107 9.34 -1.07 -25.20
N ARG A 108 9.43 -1.40 -26.50
CA ARG A 108 10.36 -2.39 -27.03
C ARG A 108 11.82 -2.01 -26.79
N HIS A 109 12.18 -0.76 -27.06
CA HIS A 109 13.54 -0.24 -26.85
C HIS A 109 13.99 -0.36 -25.39
N ILE A 110 13.10 -0.04 -24.45
CA ILE A 110 13.39 -0.18 -23.02
C ILE A 110 13.45 -1.65 -22.62
N ALA A 111 12.52 -2.49 -23.10
CA ALA A 111 12.45 -3.90 -22.74
C ALA A 111 13.72 -4.69 -23.17
N ARG A 112 14.32 -4.35 -24.32
CA ARG A 112 15.60 -4.94 -24.79
C ARG A 112 16.80 -4.70 -23.88
N LYS A 113 16.68 -3.81 -22.91
CA LYS A 113 17.69 -3.58 -21.88
C LYS A 113 17.64 -4.66 -20.78
N HIS A 114 16.61 -5.51 -20.80
CA HIS A 114 16.37 -6.62 -19.87
C HIS A 114 16.36 -6.22 -18.38
N LYS A 115 16.10 -4.95 -18.10
CA LYS A 115 15.90 -4.43 -16.74
C LYS A 115 14.42 -4.36 -16.39
N PRO A 116 14.05 -4.45 -15.09
CA PRO A 116 12.67 -4.29 -14.66
C PRO A 116 12.01 -3.02 -15.17
N MET A 117 10.78 -3.14 -15.65
CA MET A 117 9.93 -2.03 -16.10
C MET A 117 8.73 -1.82 -15.17
N ILE A 118 8.34 -0.57 -14.95
CA ILE A 118 7.12 -0.19 -14.22
C ILE A 118 6.27 0.67 -15.17
N VAL A 119 5.14 0.14 -15.62
CA VAL A 119 4.35 0.72 -16.72
C VAL A 119 3.02 1.23 -16.17
N SER A 120 2.75 2.53 -16.27
CA SER A 120 1.44 3.08 -15.88
C SER A 120 0.41 2.91 -16.98
N THR A 121 -0.84 2.65 -16.60
CA THR A 121 -1.92 2.30 -17.53
C THR A 121 -3.07 3.31 -17.54
N GLY A 122 -2.83 4.56 -17.14
CA GLY A 122 -3.86 5.61 -17.20
C GLY A 122 -4.19 5.98 -18.64
N MET A 123 -5.39 6.55 -18.87
CA MET A 123 -5.84 7.00 -20.20
C MET A 123 -5.84 5.89 -21.27
N SER A 124 -5.95 4.62 -20.87
CA SER A 124 -5.71 3.49 -21.76
C SER A 124 -6.84 2.47 -21.70
N THR A 125 -7.17 1.87 -22.84
CA THR A 125 -8.14 0.77 -22.92
C THR A 125 -7.47 -0.58 -22.57
N PRO A 126 -8.23 -1.63 -22.21
CA PRO A 126 -7.68 -2.96 -22.01
C PRO A 126 -6.85 -3.47 -23.20
N GLU A 127 -7.28 -3.20 -24.43
CA GLU A 127 -6.61 -3.64 -25.67
C GLU A 127 -5.27 -2.93 -25.87
N GLU A 128 -5.15 -1.67 -25.47
CA GLU A 128 -3.89 -0.92 -25.50
C GLU A 128 -2.89 -1.46 -24.48
N ILE A 129 -3.37 -1.83 -23.30
CA ILE A 129 -2.57 -2.48 -22.27
C ILE A 129 -2.11 -3.85 -22.77
N ASP A 130 -2.99 -4.63 -23.41
CA ASP A 130 -2.65 -5.94 -23.98
C ASP A 130 -1.50 -5.82 -25.00
N ARG A 131 -1.59 -4.89 -25.96
CA ARG A 131 -0.55 -4.67 -26.98
C ARG A 131 0.79 -4.32 -26.34
N THR A 132 0.77 -3.51 -25.29
CA THR A 132 1.98 -3.09 -24.56
C THR A 132 2.59 -4.25 -23.79
N VAL A 133 1.76 -5.01 -23.07
CA VAL A 133 2.19 -6.20 -22.33
C VAL A 133 2.78 -7.25 -23.28
N GLN A 134 2.14 -7.50 -24.42
CA GLN A 134 2.66 -8.41 -25.46
C GLN A 134 4.02 -7.93 -25.97
N THR A 135 4.18 -6.62 -26.23
CA THR A 135 5.44 -6.03 -26.68
C THR A 135 6.55 -6.22 -25.65
N VAL A 136 6.30 -5.94 -24.37
CA VAL A 136 7.31 -6.08 -23.31
C VAL A 136 7.66 -7.54 -23.05
N ARG A 137 6.66 -8.44 -23.05
CA ARG A 137 6.87 -9.89 -22.89
C ARG A 137 7.68 -10.50 -24.03
N ALA A 138 7.47 -10.06 -25.27
CA ALA A 138 8.20 -10.57 -26.43
C ALA A 138 9.72 -10.32 -26.34
N GLU A 139 10.13 -9.26 -25.63
CA GLU A 139 11.55 -8.96 -25.40
C GLU A 139 12.08 -9.54 -24.08
N GLY A 140 11.24 -10.26 -23.31
CA GLY A 140 11.65 -10.98 -22.09
C GLY A 140 11.98 -10.10 -20.87
N ALA A 141 11.60 -8.82 -20.87
CA ALA A 141 11.85 -7.95 -19.71
C ALA A 141 10.85 -8.25 -18.56
N PRO A 142 11.31 -8.29 -17.30
CA PRO A 142 10.40 -8.32 -16.17
C PRO A 142 9.68 -6.97 -16.04
N PHE A 143 8.38 -6.98 -15.72
CA PHE A 143 7.61 -5.75 -15.60
C PHE A 143 6.52 -5.82 -14.52
N ALA A 144 6.10 -4.64 -14.07
CA ALA A 144 4.94 -4.41 -13.21
C ALA A 144 4.03 -3.37 -13.86
N LEU A 145 2.73 -3.47 -13.58
CA LEU A 145 1.73 -2.50 -14.04
C LEU A 145 1.33 -1.56 -12.89
N MET A 146 1.02 -0.31 -13.22
CA MET A 146 0.48 0.66 -12.26
C MET A 146 -0.90 1.10 -12.73
N HIS A 147 -1.93 0.68 -11.99
CA HIS A 147 -3.26 1.24 -12.14
C HIS A 147 -3.21 2.74 -11.86
N CYS A 148 -3.86 3.54 -12.70
CA CYS A 148 -3.68 4.98 -12.70
C CYS A 148 -4.89 5.68 -13.31
N THR A 149 -5.32 6.78 -12.71
CA THR A 149 -6.23 7.73 -13.33
C THR A 149 -5.48 9.05 -13.51
N SER A 150 -5.41 9.58 -14.74
CA SER A 150 -4.56 10.73 -15.07
C SER A 150 -5.33 12.06 -15.00
N THR A 151 -6.01 12.30 -13.87
CA THR A 151 -6.60 13.60 -13.53
C THR A 151 -5.96 14.13 -12.25
N TYR A 152 -5.69 15.44 -12.18
CA TYR A 152 -4.82 16.04 -11.17
C TYR A 152 -5.51 17.22 -10.47
N PRO A 153 -6.11 17.04 -9.27
CA PRO A 153 -6.26 15.77 -8.55
C PRO A 153 -7.36 14.87 -9.14
N THR A 154 -7.27 13.57 -8.86
CA THR A 154 -8.29 12.58 -9.25
C THR A 154 -9.43 12.57 -8.23
N PRO A 155 -10.70 12.78 -8.64
CA PRO A 155 -11.88 12.53 -7.80
C PRO A 155 -11.98 11.04 -7.42
N TYR A 156 -12.42 10.73 -6.20
CA TYR A 156 -12.42 9.36 -5.68
C TYR A 156 -13.26 8.39 -6.52
N GLU A 157 -14.39 8.85 -7.03
CA GLU A 157 -15.32 8.13 -7.90
C GLU A 157 -14.71 7.72 -9.24
N HIS A 158 -13.62 8.36 -9.68
CA HIS A 158 -12.93 8.05 -10.93
C HIS A 158 -11.80 7.04 -10.76
N VAL A 159 -11.40 6.71 -9.53
CA VAL A 159 -10.19 5.92 -9.28
C VAL A 159 -10.33 4.48 -9.75
N GLN A 160 -11.53 3.88 -9.70
CA GLN A 160 -11.78 2.51 -10.18
C GLN A 160 -10.84 1.44 -9.56
N LEU A 161 -10.65 1.46 -8.23
CA LEU A 161 -9.70 0.58 -7.52
C LEU A 161 -9.85 -0.92 -7.82
N GLY A 162 -11.06 -1.40 -8.12
CA GLY A 162 -11.31 -2.80 -8.47
C GLY A 162 -10.56 -3.28 -9.72
N TYR A 163 -10.10 -2.36 -10.57
CA TYR A 163 -9.32 -2.70 -11.76
C TYR A 163 -7.91 -3.22 -11.43
N ILE A 164 -7.37 -2.95 -10.23
CA ILE A 164 -6.10 -3.52 -9.76
C ILE A 164 -6.16 -5.05 -9.79
N SER A 165 -7.23 -5.64 -9.22
CA SER A 165 -7.41 -7.09 -9.21
C SER A 165 -7.58 -7.66 -10.63
N ARG A 166 -8.26 -6.94 -11.52
CA ARG A 166 -8.39 -7.32 -12.93
C ARG A 166 -7.03 -7.37 -13.65
N LEU A 167 -6.16 -6.38 -13.41
CA LEU A 167 -4.80 -6.38 -13.97
C LEU A 167 -3.97 -7.56 -13.41
N GLN A 168 -4.08 -7.86 -12.13
CA GLN A 168 -3.38 -8.98 -11.49
C GLN A 168 -3.84 -10.32 -12.07
N GLU A 169 -5.15 -10.53 -12.19
CA GLU A 169 -5.75 -11.74 -12.76
C GLU A 169 -5.35 -11.95 -14.22
N ARG A 170 -5.46 -10.88 -15.04
CA ARG A 170 -5.23 -10.94 -16.48
C ARG A 170 -3.77 -11.14 -16.83
N TYR A 171 -2.88 -10.38 -16.20
CA TYR A 171 -1.46 -10.33 -16.60
C TYR A 171 -0.52 -11.10 -15.68
N ARG A 172 -0.96 -11.55 -14.50
CA ARG A 172 -0.15 -12.35 -13.56
C ARG A 172 1.23 -11.74 -13.28
N VAL A 173 1.28 -10.41 -13.21
CA VAL A 173 2.46 -9.61 -12.85
C VAL A 173 2.16 -8.79 -11.60
N PRO A 174 3.18 -8.27 -10.89
CA PRO A 174 2.96 -7.30 -9.83
C PRO A 174 2.17 -6.09 -10.35
N VAL A 175 1.17 -5.67 -9.58
CA VAL A 175 0.35 -4.49 -9.90
C VAL A 175 0.40 -3.52 -8.73
N GLY A 176 0.59 -2.24 -9.02
CA GLY A 176 0.56 -1.15 -8.06
C GLY A 176 -0.50 -0.10 -8.39
N LEU A 177 -0.50 0.95 -7.58
CA LEU A 177 -1.30 2.15 -7.77
C LEU A 177 -0.38 3.36 -7.98
N SER A 178 -0.56 4.07 -9.10
CA SER A 178 -0.05 5.42 -9.33
C SER A 178 -1.18 6.40 -9.03
N ASP A 179 -1.10 7.04 -7.87
CA ASP A 179 -2.23 7.73 -7.24
C ASP A 179 -2.10 9.26 -7.39
N HIS A 180 -3.17 9.89 -7.87
CA HIS A 180 -3.29 11.35 -8.01
C HIS A 180 -4.48 11.93 -7.22
N THR A 181 -5.09 11.16 -6.31
CA THR A 181 -6.11 11.71 -5.40
C THR A 181 -5.48 12.61 -4.33
N LEU A 182 -6.31 13.33 -3.60
CA LEU A 182 -5.88 13.92 -2.33
C LEU A 182 -5.82 12.84 -1.24
N GLY A 183 -4.91 13.04 -0.27
CA GLY A 183 -4.75 12.15 0.88
C GLY A 183 -4.27 10.72 0.55
N SER A 184 -4.49 9.81 1.49
CA SER A 184 -3.93 8.45 1.50
C SER A 184 -4.96 7.33 1.35
N TYR A 185 -6.26 7.65 1.34
CA TYR A 185 -7.33 6.65 1.40
C TYR A 185 -7.26 5.62 0.26
N MET A 186 -7.02 6.08 -0.97
CA MET A 186 -6.96 5.18 -2.13
C MET A 186 -5.74 4.26 -2.10
N ALA A 187 -4.59 4.76 -1.63
CA ALA A 187 -3.41 3.94 -1.44
C ALA A 187 -3.58 2.91 -0.32
N PHE A 188 -4.26 3.25 0.78
CA PHE A 188 -4.62 2.28 1.81
C PHE A 188 -5.57 1.20 1.29
N ALA A 189 -6.62 1.59 0.57
CA ALA A 189 -7.54 0.66 -0.04
C ALA A 189 -6.83 -0.27 -1.05
N ALA A 190 -5.96 0.28 -1.90
CA ALA A 190 -5.15 -0.51 -2.83
C ALA A 190 -4.19 -1.48 -2.12
N ALA A 191 -3.64 -1.11 -0.96
CA ALA A 191 -2.84 -2.03 -0.15
C ALA A 191 -3.67 -3.21 0.37
N ALA A 192 -4.90 -2.96 0.81
CA ALA A 192 -5.81 -4.00 1.26
C ALA A 192 -6.23 -4.93 0.10
N THR A 193 -6.36 -4.42 -1.13
CA THR A 193 -6.69 -5.24 -2.32
C THR A 193 -5.49 -5.95 -2.94
N GLY A 194 -4.31 -5.87 -2.32
CA GLY A 194 -3.12 -6.64 -2.72
C GLY A 194 -2.17 -5.94 -3.68
N ALA A 195 -2.28 -4.62 -3.87
CA ALA A 195 -1.31 -3.85 -4.65
C ALA A 195 0.12 -3.99 -4.06
N ASN A 196 1.12 -4.13 -4.93
CA ASN A 196 2.51 -4.38 -4.55
C ASN A 196 3.40 -3.13 -4.60
N LEU A 197 2.96 -2.10 -5.34
CA LEU A 197 3.70 -0.86 -5.55
C LEU A 197 2.79 0.35 -5.37
N PHE A 198 3.35 1.46 -4.90
CA PHE A 198 2.65 2.72 -4.69
C PHE A 198 3.51 3.87 -5.20
N GLU A 199 2.90 4.74 -6.00
CA GLU A 199 3.48 5.97 -6.51
C GLU A 199 2.54 7.13 -6.16
N LYS A 200 3.10 8.20 -5.56
CA LYS A 200 2.40 9.42 -5.19
C LYS A 200 3.32 10.61 -5.47
N HIS A 201 2.75 11.74 -5.90
CA HIS A 201 3.50 12.98 -5.97
C HIS A 201 3.86 13.45 -4.56
N VAL A 202 5.09 13.96 -4.38
CA VAL A 202 5.55 14.50 -3.10
C VAL A 202 6.15 15.87 -3.29
N THR A 203 5.98 16.72 -2.28
CA THR A 203 6.55 18.06 -2.24
C THR A 203 7.15 18.36 -0.88
N VAL A 204 8.11 19.27 -0.85
CA VAL A 204 8.63 19.80 0.43
C VAL A 204 7.60 20.75 1.06
N SER A 205 6.83 21.47 0.23
CA SER A 205 5.68 22.24 0.67
C SER A 205 4.76 22.55 -0.51
N ARG A 206 3.45 22.37 -0.32
CA ARG A 206 2.43 22.72 -1.32
C ARG A 206 2.34 24.22 -1.62
N SER A 207 2.96 25.05 -0.79
CA SER A 207 3.05 26.50 -1.00
C SER A 207 3.98 26.89 -2.16
N LEU A 208 4.84 25.98 -2.61
CA LEU A 208 5.72 26.22 -3.75
C LEU A 208 4.90 26.30 -5.05
N PRO A 209 5.37 27.04 -6.07
CA PRO A 209 4.71 27.07 -7.37
C PRO A 209 4.86 25.73 -8.11
N GLY A 210 3.88 25.40 -8.93
CA GLY A 210 3.90 24.22 -9.79
C GLY A 210 2.51 23.60 -9.93
N PRO A 211 2.20 22.99 -11.09
CA PRO A 211 0.86 22.45 -11.36
C PRO A 211 0.48 21.30 -10.42
N ASP A 212 1.46 20.48 -9.99
CA ASP A 212 1.20 19.26 -9.22
C ASP A 212 1.22 19.48 -7.69
N GLN A 213 1.45 20.71 -7.24
CA GLN A 213 1.71 21.02 -5.83
C GLN A 213 0.49 20.72 -4.95
N GLN A 214 -0.71 21.06 -5.43
CA GLN A 214 -1.94 20.85 -4.68
C GLN A 214 -2.25 19.35 -4.45
N GLY A 215 -1.88 18.50 -5.42
CA GLY A 215 -2.09 17.04 -5.34
C GLY A 215 -0.95 16.26 -4.69
N SER A 216 0.18 16.92 -4.38
CA SER A 216 1.36 16.27 -3.81
C SER A 216 1.22 16.05 -2.30
N MET A 217 1.90 15.05 -1.73
CA MET A 217 2.02 14.86 -0.27
C MET A 217 3.22 15.62 0.31
N GLU A 218 3.04 16.24 1.47
CA GLU A 218 4.15 16.77 2.27
C GLU A 218 4.80 15.64 3.11
N PRO A 219 6.00 15.87 3.70
CA PRO A 219 6.76 14.80 4.35
C PRO A 219 6.05 14.09 5.51
N ALA A 220 5.17 14.79 6.24
CA ALA A 220 4.40 14.18 7.33
C ALA A 220 3.34 13.20 6.80
N GLU A 221 2.61 13.59 5.76
CA GLU A 221 1.59 12.75 5.12
C GLU A 221 2.21 11.55 4.40
N LEU A 222 3.37 11.74 3.77
CA LEU A 222 4.12 10.62 3.19
C LEU A 222 4.53 9.60 4.27
N ARG A 223 4.95 10.06 5.45
CA ARG A 223 5.30 9.17 6.56
C ARG A 223 4.07 8.39 7.01
N GLU A 224 2.93 9.06 7.15
CA GLU A 224 1.66 8.42 7.51
C GLU A 224 1.23 7.40 6.46
N LEU A 225 1.33 7.74 5.18
CA LEU A 225 1.06 6.82 4.08
C LEU A 225 1.91 5.55 4.19
N VAL A 226 3.22 5.70 4.36
CA VAL A 226 4.13 4.55 4.49
C VAL A 226 3.79 3.72 5.72
N GLN A 227 3.53 4.35 6.87
CA GLN A 227 3.16 3.64 8.09
C GLN A 227 1.86 2.87 7.93
N GLY A 228 0.83 3.49 7.34
CA GLY A 228 -0.46 2.86 7.10
C GLY A 228 -0.37 1.68 6.13
N ILE A 229 0.35 1.82 5.01
CA ILE A 229 0.59 0.71 4.08
C ILE A 229 1.29 -0.46 4.78
N ARG A 230 2.29 -0.20 5.63
CA ARG A 230 3.00 -1.26 6.37
C ARG A 230 2.13 -1.93 7.44
N ALA A 231 1.23 -1.19 8.07
CA ALA A 231 0.26 -1.76 9.01
C ALA A 231 -0.72 -2.68 8.27
N ILE A 232 -1.26 -2.21 7.14
CA ILE A 232 -2.18 -2.99 6.30
C ILE A 232 -1.49 -4.24 5.77
N GLU A 233 -0.23 -4.14 5.31
CA GLU A 233 0.55 -5.29 4.85
C GLU A 233 0.67 -6.40 5.89
N LYS A 234 0.88 -6.04 7.17
CA LYS A 234 0.90 -7.01 8.27
C LYS A 234 -0.48 -7.62 8.55
N ALA A 235 -1.53 -6.83 8.37
CA ALA A 235 -2.91 -7.23 8.63
C ALA A 235 -3.53 -8.06 7.48
N ASN A 236 -3.02 -7.95 6.25
CA ASN A 236 -3.66 -8.51 5.05
C ASN A 236 -3.48 -10.04 4.87
N GLY A 237 -3.06 -10.75 5.91
CA GLY A 237 -2.97 -12.22 5.89
C GLY A 237 -4.36 -12.87 5.79
N ALA A 238 -4.48 -13.94 5.00
CA ALA A 238 -5.78 -14.52 4.64
C ALA A 238 -6.25 -15.69 5.52
N THR A 239 -5.48 -16.10 6.53
CA THR A 239 -5.78 -17.31 7.32
C THR A 239 -6.46 -16.93 8.65
N LYS A 240 -7.72 -17.34 8.84
CA LYS A 240 -8.41 -17.20 10.12
C LYS A 240 -7.96 -18.30 11.08
N THR A 241 -7.14 -17.92 12.04
CA THR A 241 -6.75 -18.75 13.18
C THR A 241 -7.12 -18.06 14.49
N ILE A 242 -7.20 -18.83 15.57
CA ILE A 242 -7.25 -18.28 16.93
C ILE A 242 -5.89 -17.62 17.17
N GLN A 243 -5.91 -16.32 17.45
CA GLN A 243 -4.71 -15.53 17.71
C GLN A 243 -4.19 -15.76 19.13
N PRO A 244 -2.90 -15.54 19.39
CA PRO A 244 -2.38 -15.48 20.75
C PRO A 244 -3.21 -14.54 21.63
N GLY A 245 -3.68 -15.03 22.78
CA GLY A 245 -4.58 -14.29 23.68
C GLY A 245 -6.08 -14.46 23.40
N GLU A 246 -6.50 -14.97 22.24
CA GLU A 246 -7.92 -15.26 21.97
C GLU A 246 -8.39 -16.55 22.66
N GLN A 247 -7.50 -17.45 23.07
CA GLN A 247 -7.89 -18.74 23.66
C GLN A 247 -8.62 -18.58 25.01
N ASP A 248 -8.18 -17.67 25.87
CA ASP A 248 -8.84 -17.42 27.16
C ASP A 248 -10.21 -16.76 26.96
N VAL A 249 -10.28 -15.81 26.03
CA VAL A 249 -11.55 -15.19 25.62
C VAL A 249 -12.49 -16.23 25.06
N ARG A 250 -11.99 -17.15 24.23
CA ARG A 250 -12.75 -18.28 23.68
C ARG A 250 -13.27 -19.19 24.79
N ASN A 251 -12.41 -19.58 25.73
CA ASN A 251 -12.77 -20.41 26.88
C ASN A 251 -13.86 -19.75 27.74
N MET A 252 -13.82 -18.44 27.92
CA MET A 252 -14.83 -17.69 28.68
C MET A 252 -16.14 -17.50 27.89
N ALA A 253 -16.05 -17.12 26.61
CA ALA A 253 -17.19 -16.63 25.83
C ALA A 253 -17.96 -17.73 25.10
N HIS A 254 -17.32 -18.86 24.78
CA HIS A 254 -17.99 -20.00 24.17
C HIS A 254 -18.92 -20.70 25.15
N HIS A 255 -19.88 -21.44 24.60
CA HIS A 255 -20.86 -22.18 25.40
C HIS A 255 -20.48 -23.66 25.43
N SER A 256 -20.74 -24.28 26.56
CA SER A 256 -20.69 -25.72 26.77
C SER A 256 -22.09 -26.26 27.08
N VAL A 257 -22.25 -27.57 26.96
CA VAL A 257 -23.43 -28.28 27.44
C VAL A 257 -23.45 -28.24 28.96
N VAL A 258 -24.59 -27.79 29.51
CA VAL A 258 -24.85 -27.61 30.93
C VAL A 258 -26.19 -28.25 31.27
N SER A 259 -26.25 -28.96 32.39
CA SER A 259 -27.52 -29.42 32.96
C SER A 259 -28.38 -28.23 33.38
N ILE A 260 -29.66 -28.20 32.98
CA ILE A 260 -30.62 -27.19 33.45
C ILE A 260 -31.55 -27.73 34.53
N ARG A 261 -31.46 -29.03 34.81
CA ARG A 261 -32.14 -29.74 35.90
C ARG A 261 -31.18 -30.77 36.49
N GLU A 262 -31.53 -31.32 37.64
CA GLU A 262 -30.79 -32.45 38.20
C GLU A 262 -31.03 -33.72 37.36
N ILE A 263 -29.96 -34.46 37.06
CA ILE A 263 -29.98 -35.70 36.28
C ILE A 263 -29.45 -36.82 37.18
N ALA A 264 -30.27 -37.83 37.47
CA ALA A 264 -29.88 -38.94 38.34
C ALA A 264 -28.87 -39.89 37.67
N ALA A 265 -28.05 -40.58 38.47
CA ALA A 265 -27.18 -41.64 37.98
C ALA A 265 -28.03 -42.76 37.31
N GLY A 266 -27.59 -43.23 36.15
CA GLY A 266 -28.30 -44.22 35.34
C GLY A 266 -29.44 -43.67 34.49
N ALA A 267 -29.80 -42.38 34.62
CA ALA A 267 -30.85 -41.78 33.80
C ALA A 267 -30.38 -41.52 32.36
N THR A 268 -31.30 -41.64 31.40
CA THR A 268 -31.08 -41.20 30.01
C THR A 268 -31.33 -39.70 29.93
N ILE A 269 -30.36 -38.95 29.40
CA ILE A 269 -30.44 -37.48 29.27
C ILE A 269 -31.46 -37.11 28.19
N ALA A 270 -32.53 -36.41 28.56
CA ALA A 270 -33.50 -35.87 27.64
C ALA A 270 -33.11 -34.45 27.18
N ALA A 271 -33.68 -34.01 26.05
CA ALA A 271 -33.45 -32.67 25.52
C ALA A 271 -33.82 -31.53 26.50
N GLY A 272 -34.79 -31.77 27.39
CA GLY A 272 -35.22 -30.82 28.42
C GLY A 272 -34.32 -30.77 29.67
N ASP A 273 -33.33 -31.65 29.76
CA ASP A 273 -32.43 -31.73 30.93
C ASP A 273 -31.17 -30.89 30.75
N VAL A 274 -30.85 -30.52 29.50
CA VAL A 274 -29.59 -29.87 29.12
C VAL A 274 -29.82 -28.64 28.25
N TRP A 275 -28.89 -27.71 28.32
CA TRP A 275 -28.84 -26.54 27.44
C TRP A 275 -27.39 -26.08 27.22
N ALA A 276 -27.20 -25.03 26.42
CA ALA A 276 -25.90 -24.41 26.21
C ALA A 276 -25.71 -23.18 27.11
N LYS A 277 -24.68 -23.19 27.98
CA LYS A 277 -24.30 -22.04 28.82
C LYS A 277 -22.77 -21.86 28.84
N ARG A 278 -22.30 -20.66 29.17
CA ARG A 278 -20.87 -20.39 29.41
C ARG A 278 -20.42 -21.02 30.74
N PRO A 279 -19.11 -21.27 30.94
CA PRO A 279 -17.99 -21.08 30.01
C PRO A 279 -17.87 -22.21 28.98
N GLY A 280 -16.97 -22.03 28.00
CA GLY A 280 -16.67 -22.96 26.91
C GLY A 280 -15.62 -24.01 27.25
N THR A 281 -15.53 -24.40 28.53
CA THR A 281 -14.53 -25.33 29.07
C THR A 281 -15.07 -26.74 29.33
N GLY A 282 -16.36 -26.97 29.08
CA GLY A 282 -17.00 -28.29 29.10
C GLY A 282 -17.16 -28.88 27.69
N ILE A 283 -18.12 -29.79 27.51
CA ILE A 283 -18.48 -30.29 26.19
C ILE A 283 -18.97 -29.11 25.32
N PRO A 284 -18.38 -28.82 24.15
CA PRO A 284 -18.82 -27.73 23.28
C PRO A 284 -20.32 -27.79 22.97
N ALA A 285 -21.01 -26.65 23.00
CA ALA A 285 -22.45 -26.58 22.72
C ALA A 285 -22.88 -27.18 21.37
N ARG A 286 -21.99 -27.19 20.37
CA ARG A 286 -22.21 -27.85 19.07
C ARG A 286 -22.38 -29.38 19.16
N GLN A 287 -22.05 -29.97 20.29
CA GLN A 287 -22.16 -31.42 20.57
C GLN A 287 -23.31 -31.72 21.52
N LEU A 288 -24.26 -30.79 21.70
CA LEU A 288 -25.43 -30.99 22.57
C LEU A 288 -26.23 -32.23 22.18
N ASP A 289 -26.44 -32.44 20.88
CA ASP A 289 -27.19 -33.60 20.37
C ASP A 289 -26.46 -34.93 20.61
N GLU A 290 -25.13 -34.91 20.74
CA GLU A 290 -24.34 -36.10 21.11
C GLU A 290 -24.51 -36.46 22.60
N VAL A 291 -24.94 -35.51 23.43
CA VAL A 291 -25.21 -35.71 24.86
C VAL A 291 -26.64 -36.19 25.10
N ILE A 292 -27.60 -35.75 24.28
CA ILE A 292 -29.00 -36.19 24.36
C ILE A 292 -29.08 -37.69 24.02
N GLY A 293 -29.81 -38.45 24.84
CA GLY A 293 -29.93 -39.90 24.72
C GLY A 293 -28.79 -40.69 25.37
N ARG A 294 -27.75 -40.04 25.88
CA ARG A 294 -26.70 -40.70 26.67
C ARG A 294 -27.18 -41.04 28.07
N VAL A 295 -26.57 -42.04 28.68
CA VAL A 295 -26.83 -42.42 30.08
C VAL A 295 -25.83 -41.70 31.00
N ALA A 296 -26.31 -41.08 32.07
CA ALA A 296 -25.48 -40.45 33.08
C ALA A 296 -24.81 -41.50 33.96
N LYS A 297 -23.48 -41.51 34.02
CA LYS A 297 -22.68 -42.43 34.85
C LYS A 297 -22.78 -42.12 36.35
N ARG A 298 -23.08 -40.87 36.69
CA ARG A 298 -23.21 -40.34 38.06
C ARG A 298 -24.32 -39.30 38.11
N SER A 299 -24.76 -38.92 39.31
CA SER A 299 -25.71 -37.81 39.45
C SER A 299 -25.04 -36.49 39.03
N ILE A 300 -25.75 -35.70 38.21
CA ILE A 300 -25.32 -34.39 37.71
C ILE A 300 -26.29 -33.33 38.26
N PRO A 301 -25.85 -32.45 39.18
CA PRO A 301 -26.69 -31.37 39.70
C PRO A 301 -27.14 -30.41 38.60
N ALA A 302 -28.20 -29.65 38.84
CA ALA A 302 -28.58 -28.55 37.95
C ALA A 302 -27.47 -27.47 37.88
N ASP A 303 -27.42 -26.79 36.74
CA ASP A 303 -26.45 -25.72 36.43
C ASP A 303 -24.98 -26.17 36.48
N ARG A 304 -24.72 -27.41 36.05
CA ARG A 304 -23.37 -27.95 35.91
C ARG A 304 -22.95 -28.23 34.49
N LEU A 305 -21.71 -27.85 34.17
CA LEU A 305 -21.03 -28.26 32.95
C LEU A 305 -20.99 -29.78 32.89
N ILE A 306 -21.58 -30.33 31.84
CA ILE A 306 -21.49 -31.75 31.56
C ILE A 306 -20.13 -32.02 30.92
N ARG A 307 -19.47 -33.07 31.38
CA ARG A 307 -18.23 -33.58 30.83
C ARG A 307 -18.44 -34.99 30.30
N TRP A 308 -17.60 -35.40 29.35
CA TRP A 308 -17.66 -36.76 28.80
C TRP A 308 -17.47 -37.84 29.88
N GLU A 309 -16.75 -37.53 30.96
CA GLU A 309 -16.55 -38.39 32.13
C GLU A 309 -17.80 -38.55 33.02
N ASP A 310 -18.83 -37.74 32.81
CA ASP A 310 -20.13 -37.85 33.48
C ASP A 310 -21.09 -38.79 32.73
N LEU A 311 -20.73 -39.22 31.51
CA LEU A 311 -21.56 -40.03 30.63
C LEU A 311 -20.99 -41.45 30.50
N GLU A 312 -21.86 -42.43 30.33
CA GLU A 312 -21.44 -43.78 29.92
C GLU A 312 -20.83 -43.77 28.50
N PRO A 313 -19.96 -44.73 28.14
CA PRO A 313 -19.41 -44.88 26.79
C PRO A 313 -20.50 -44.99 25.72
N ALA A 314 -20.15 -44.64 24.47
CA ALA A 314 -21.08 -44.85 23.36
C ALA A 314 -21.22 -46.37 23.14
N LEU A 315 -22.45 -46.87 23.02
CA LEU A 315 -22.71 -48.21 22.49
C LEU A 315 -22.39 -48.26 21.00
#